data_AF-A0A1Q4XE97-F1
#
_entry.id   AF-A0A1Q4XE97-F1
#
_cell.length_a   1.000
_cell.length_b   1.000
_cell.length_c   1.000
_cell.angle_alpha   90.00
_cell.angle_beta   90.00
_cell.angle_gamma   90.00
#
_symmetry.space_group_name_H-M   'P 1'
#
loop_
_entity.id
_entity.type
_entity.pdbx_description
1 polymer ?
#
loop_
_entity_poly.entity_id
_entity_poly.type
_entity_poly.pdbx_seq_one_letter_code
_entity_poly.pdbx_strand_id
1 'polypeptide(L)'
;MTLERGNAFTPVASATMIWPWTTSVLGGAAGGALFFLLNLGSGLGAIASGLTAAVIFFSLVGGVGGVMSRKSDRRGRRYAASYPFRYAAVPAGIGGAGFALVSIFTGSIIGGIFGGLFVAAAIWITVGLIAMVVGDKNA
;
A
#
# COMPACT_ATOMS: atom_id res chain seq x y z
N MET A 1 -23.64 -21.41 17.50
CA MET A 1 -22.52 -21.98 16.71
C MET A 1 -21.25 -21.27 17.11
N THR A 2 -20.52 -21.85 18.06
CA THR A 2 -19.22 -21.38 18.54
C THR A 2 -18.16 -21.83 17.55
N LEU A 3 -17.96 -21.05 16.48
CA LEU A 3 -16.83 -21.24 15.58
C LEU A 3 -15.57 -20.75 16.31
N GLU A 4 -14.88 -21.72 16.91
CA GLU A 4 -13.43 -21.79 17.12
C GLU A 4 -12.71 -20.44 17.30
N ARG A 5 -12.70 -19.95 18.54
CA ARG A 5 -11.80 -18.88 19.02
C ARG A 5 -10.31 -19.32 19.05
N GLY A 6 -9.90 -20.28 18.23
CA GLY A 6 -8.60 -20.96 18.36
C GLY A 6 -7.84 -21.21 17.05
N ASN A 7 -8.36 -20.78 15.90
CA ASN A 7 -7.62 -20.98 14.66
C ASN A 7 -6.65 -19.81 14.42
N ALA A 8 -5.34 -20.07 14.52
CA ALA A 8 -4.24 -19.11 14.34
C ALA A 8 -4.28 -18.37 12.97
N PHE A 9 -5.07 -18.87 12.02
CA PHE A 9 -5.25 -18.27 10.69
C PHE A 9 -6.43 -17.28 10.59
N THR A 10 -7.32 -17.22 11.58
CA THR A 10 -8.45 -16.25 11.58
C THR A 10 -8.02 -14.77 11.69
N PRO A 11 -6.95 -14.39 12.43
CA PRO A 11 -6.46 -13.01 12.43
C PRO A 11 -5.82 -12.65 11.10
N VAL A 12 -5.07 -13.59 10.48
CA VAL A 12 -4.38 -13.37 9.20
C VAL A 12 -5.39 -13.26 8.06
N ALA A 13 -6.40 -14.14 8.02
CA ALA A 13 -7.46 -14.09 7.02
C ALA A 13 -8.33 -12.83 7.16
N SER A 14 -8.61 -12.37 8.38
CA SER A 14 -9.34 -11.11 8.58
C SER A 14 -8.48 -9.89 8.25
N ALA A 15 -7.18 -9.92 8.54
CA ALA A 15 -6.24 -8.84 8.19
C ALA A 15 -6.07 -8.69 6.67
N THR A 16 -6.01 -9.80 5.92
CA THR A 16 -5.95 -9.76 4.45
C THR A 16 -7.29 -9.38 3.81
N MET A 17 -8.42 -9.67 4.45
CA MET A 17 -9.75 -9.22 4.01
C MET A 17 -9.98 -7.71 4.17
N ILE A 18 -9.23 -7.03 5.04
CA ILE A 18 -9.33 -5.57 5.22
C ILE A 18 -8.70 -4.80 4.04
N TRP A 19 -7.73 -5.40 3.35
CA TRP A 19 -7.04 -4.77 2.24
C TRP A 19 -7.76 -5.02 0.91
N PRO A 20 -8.08 -3.99 0.09
CA PRO A 20 -8.81 -4.19 -1.16
C PRO A 20 -7.85 -4.67 -2.26
N TRP A 21 -7.48 -5.95 -2.21
CA TRP A 21 -6.46 -6.56 -3.07
C TRP A 21 -6.72 -6.34 -4.55
N THR A 22 -7.95 -6.58 -5.04
CA THR A 22 -8.25 -6.44 -6.48
C THR A 22 -7.97 -5.02 -6.98
N THR A 23 -8.43 -3.98 -6.28
CA THR A 23 -8.20 -2.59 -6.70
C THR A 23 -6.74 -2.21 -6.54
N SER A 24 -6.06 -2.72 -5.51
CA SER A 24 -4.64 -2.46 -5.28
C SER A 24 -3.77 -3.07 -6.36
N VAL A 25 -4.04 -4.32 -6.74
CA VAL A 25 -3.33 -5.02 -7.82
C VAL A 25 -3.59 -4.33 -9.15
N LEU A 26 -4.84 -3.96 -9.45
CA LEU A 26 -5.16 -3.22 -10.66
C LEU A 26 -4.50 -1.84 -10.70
N GLY A 27 -4.49 -1.11 -9.58
CA GLY A 27 -3.84 0.18 -9.45
C GLY A 27 -2.32 0.09 -9.61
N GLY A 28 -1.70 -0.90 -8.96
CA GLY A 28 -0.28 -1.20 -9.10
C GLY A 28 0.08 -1.62 -10.53
N ALA A 29 -0.70 -2.52 -11.15
CA ALA A 29 -0.47 -2.95 -12.52
C ALA A 29 -0.61 -1.80 -13.52
N ALA A 30 -1.64 -0.97 -13.38
CA ALA A 30 -1.85 0.20 -14.24
C ALA A 30 -0.72 1.23 -14.07
N GLY A 31 -0.39 1.58 -12.83
CA GLY A 31 0.69 2.53 -12.53
C GLY A 31 2.05 2.02 -12.99
N GLY A 32 2.35 0.74 -12.76
CA GLY A 32 3.58 0.10 -13.18
C GLY A 32 3.71 -0.04 -14.70
N ALA A 33 2.65 -0.45 -15.39
CA ALA A 33 2.65 -0.53 -16.85
C ALA A 33 2.82 0.85 -17.49
N LEU A 34 2.15 1.88 -16.95
CA LEU A 34 2.31 3.25 -17.43
C LEU A 34 3.74 3.76 -17.25
N PHE A 35 4.32 3.59 -16.05
CA PHE A 35 5.70 4.01 -15.79
C PHE A 35 6.72 3.20 -16.60
N PHE A 36 6.48 1.91 -16.84
CA PHE A 36 7.30 1.09 -17.72
C PHE A 36 7.29 1.65 -19.15
N LEU A 37 6.12 1.94 -19.70
CA LEU A 37 5.98 2.47 -21.07
C LEU A 37 6.62 3.86 -21.21
N LEU A 38 6.47 4.72 -20.20
CA LEU A 38 7.09 6.05 -20.19
C LEU A 38 8.62 6.01 -20.11
N ASN A 39 9.18 4.95 -19.53
CA ASN A 39 10.62 4.80 -19.36
C ASN A 39 11.25 3.81 -20.35
N LEU A 40 10.52 3.37 -21.39
CA LEU A 40 10.98 2.33 -22.32
C LEU A 40 12.33 2.66 -22.98
N GLY A 41 12.62 3.95 -23.18
CA GLY A 41 13.90 4.42 -23.72
C GLY A 41 15.13 4.22 -22.82
N SER A 42 14.94 3.85 -21.55
CA SER A 42 16.02 3.60 -20.58
C SER A 42 16.49 2.13 -20.54
N GLY A 43 15.99 1.29 -21.45
CA GLY A 43 16.37 -0.13 -21.55
C GLY A 43 15.92 -0.93 -20.31
N LEU A 44 16.84 -1.69 -19.70
CA LEU A 44 16.56 -2.46 -18.48
C LEU A 44 16.13 -1.58 -17.29
N GLY A 45 16.47 -0.29 -17.30
CA GLY A 45 15.99 0.69 -16.32
C GLY A 45 14.46 0.86 -16.32
N ALA A 46 13.81 0.62 -17.46
CA ALA A 46 12.36 0.71 -17.60
C ALA A 46 11.63 -0.28 -16.69
N ILE A 47 12.19 -1.48 -16.53
CA ILE A 47 11.64 -2.54 -15.68
C ILE A 47 11.71 -2.11 -14.22
N ALA A 48 12.84 -1.58 -13.78
CA ALA A 48 13.01 -1.08 -12.42
C ALA A 48 12.05 0.09 -12.10
N SER A 49 11.90 1.04 -13.03
CA SER A 49 10.95 2.14 -12.87
C SER A 49 9.49 1.67 -12.87
N GLY A 50 9.15 0.67 -13.69
CA GLY A 50 7.82 0.08 -13.71
C GLY A 50 7.50 -0.67 -12.41
N LEU A 51 8.45 -1.46 -11.89
CA LEU A 51 8.25 -2.23 -10.67
C LEU A 51 8.13 -1.33 -9.44
N THR A 52 9.00 -0.32 -9.31
CA THR A 52 8.94 0.65 -8.20
C THR A 52 7.61 1.41 -8.21
N ALA A 53 7.17 1.89 -9.38
CA ALA A 53 5.85 2.50 -9.53
C ALA A 53 4.72 1.53 -9.17
N ALA A 54 4.78 0.28 -9.63
CA ALA A 54 3.75 -0.72 -9.33
C ALA A 54 3.56 -0.91 -7.82
N VAL A 55 4.66 -1.02 -7.06
CA VAL A 55 4.65 -1.14 -5.60
C VAL A 55 4.05 0.10 -4.94
N ILE A 56 4.46 1.30 -5.37
CA ILE A 56 3.97 2.56 -4.80
C ILE A 56 2.46 2.71 -5.05
N PHE A 57 2.01 2.49 -6.28
CA PHE A 57 0.59 2.58 -6.64
C PHE A 57 -0.24 1.48 -5.97
N PHE A 58 0.29 0.27 -5.84
CA PHE A 58 -0.35 -0.80 -5.07
C PHE A 58 -0.60 -0.37 -3.62
N SER A 59 0.42 0.15 -2.96
CA SER A 59 0.32 0.59 -1.56
C SER A 59 -0.59 1.81 -1.39
N LEU A 60 -0.54 2.78 -2.30
CA LEU A 60 -1.41 3.96 -2.26
C LEU A 60 -2.87 3.58 -2.50
N VAL A 61 -3.16 2.83 -3.57
CA VAL A 61 -4.53 2.44 -3.92
C VAL A 61 -5.10 1.49 -2.88
N GLY A 62 -4.28 0.61 -2.29
CA GLY A 62 -4.74 -0.26 -1.22
C GLY A 62 -4.99 0.46 0.10
N GLY A 63 -4.11 1.39 0.48
CA GLY A 63 -4.31 2.23 1.67
C GLY A 63 -5.53 3.15 1.52
N VAL A 64 -5.63 3.89 0.42
CA VAL A 64 -6.76 4.80 0.17
C VAL A 64 -8.06 4.02 -0.06
N GLY A 65 -7.99 2.97 -0.88
CA GLY A 65 -9.14 2.12 -1.20
C GLY A 65 -9.68 1.39 0.03
N GLY A 66 -8.83 1.02 0.98
CA GLY A 66 -9.27 0.36 2.22
C GLY A 66 -10.13 1.28 3.09
N VAL A 67 -9.91 2.59 3.03
CA VAL A 67 -10.71 3.59 3.73
C VAL A 67 -11.96 3.99 2.93
N MET A 68 -11.80 4.25 1.62
CA MET A 68 -12.88 4.80 0.79
C MET A 68 -13.86 3.76 0.25
N SER A 69 -13.43 2.51 0.07
CA SER A 69 -14.25 1.49 -0.58
C SER A 69 -15.43 1.10 0.30
N ARG A 70 -16.65 1.20 -0.23
CA ARG A 70 -17.85 0.68 0.44
C ARG A 70 -17.84 -0.85 0.57
N LYS A 71 -17.06 -1.54 -0.29
CA LYS A 71 -16.87 -2.99 -0.28
C LYS A 71 -15.78 -3.44 0.72
N SER A 72 -15.02 -2.50 1.30
CA SER A 72 -14.05 -2.78 2.36
C SER A 72 -14.77 -3.11 3.69
N ASP A 73 -14.16 -3.99 4.49
CA ASP A 73 -14.66 -4.35 5.81
C ASP A 73 -14.94 -3.08 6.64
N ARG A 74 -16.15 -3.03 7.22
CA ARG A 74 -16.60 -1.94 8.07
C ARG A 74 -15.69 -1.77 9.29
N ARG A 75 -15.08 -2.85 9.79
CA ARG A 75 -14.14 -2.82 10.93
C ARG A 75 -12.85 -2.10 10.57
N GLY A 76 -12.27 -2.41 9.41
CA GLY A 76 -11.06 -1.74 8.90
C GLY A 76 -11.28 -0.24 8.70
N ARG A 77 -12.44 0.15 8.14
CA ARG A 77 -12.81 1.56 7.97
C ARG A 77 -12.99 2.31 9.28
N ARG A 78 -13.63 1.69 10.28
CA ARG A 78 -13.76 2.27 11.63
C ARG A 78 -12.40 2.46 12.28
N TYR A 79 -11.52 1.47 12.17
CA TYR A 79 -10.16 1.59 12.70
C TYR A 79 -9.36 2.70 12.02
N ALA A 80 -9.46 2.81 10.69
CA ALA A 80 -8.83 3.90 9.93
C ALA A 80 -9.38 5.29 10.31
N ALA A 81 -10.68 5.40 10.62
CA ALA A 81 -11.27 6.65 11.09
C ALA A 81 -10.81 7.02 12.51
N SER A 82 -10.74 6.05 13.42
CA SER A 82 -10.31 6.30 14.81
C SER A 82 -8.80 6.49 14.96
N TYR A 83 -7.99 5.85 14.10
CA TYR A 83 -6.53 5.87 14.18
C TYR A 83 -5.87 5.99 12.79
N PRO A 84 -6.03 7.13 12.09
CA PRO A 84 -5.66 7.28 10.68
C PRO A 84 -4.17 7.01 10.41
N PHE A 85 -3.27 7.58 11.22
CA PHE A 85 -1.83 7.39 11.04
C PHE A 85 -1.33 6.01 11.49
N ARG A 86 -2.04 5.32 12.40
CA ARG A 86 -1.70 3.92 12.74
C ARG A 86 -2.12 2.97 11.62
N TYR A 87 -3.26 3.24 10.99
CA TYR A 87 -3.68 2.51 9.79
C TYR A 87 -2.71 2.73 8.63
N ALA A 88 -2.31 3.99 8.36
CA ALA A 88 -1.41 4.36 7.28
C ALA A 88 0.00 3.74 7.39
N ALA A 89 0.41 3.30 8.58
CA ALA A 89 1.70 2.63 8.79
C ALA A 89 1.83 1.32 7.99
N VAL A 90 0.73 0.59 7.80
CA VAL A 90 0.74 -0.68 7.04
C VAL A 90 1.00 -0.46 5.54
N PRO A 91 0.22 0.38 4.82
CA PRO A 91 0.55 0.78 3.46
C PRO A 91 1.96 1.34 3.29
N ALA A 92 2.38 2.20 4.23
CA ALA A 92 3.69 2.83 4.20
C ALA A 92 4.82 1.80 4.32
N GLY A 93 4.69 0.85 5.24
CA GLY A 93 5.64 -0.24 5.42
C GLY A 93 5.75 -1.10 4.16
N ILE A 94 4.63 -1.52 3.58
CA ILE A 94 4.61 -2.33 2.36
C ILE A 94 5.23 -1.57 1.17
N GLY A 95 4.83 -0.31 0.98
CA GLY A 95 5.32 0.49 -0.15
C GLY A 95 6.79 0.85 -0.04
N GLY A 96 7.24 1.27 1.15
CA GLY A 96 8.64 1.60 1.40
C GLY A 96 9.55 0.37 1.37
N ALA A 97 9.15 -0.75 1.97
CA ALA A 97 9.92 -1.98 1.92
C ALA A 97 10.01 -2.53 0.50
N GLY A 98 8.91 -2.52 -0.26
CA GLY A 98 8.93 -2.94 -1.65
C GLY A 98 9.81 -2.04 -2.53
N PHE A 99 9.79 -0.72 -2.33
CA PHE A 99 10.70 0.19 -3.03
C PHE A 99 12.17 -0.07 -2.66
N ALA A 100 12.45 -0.27 -1.38
CA ALA A 100 13.80 -0.54 -0.88
C ALA A 100 14.35 -1.84 -1.50
N LEU A 101 13.55 -2.91 -1.51
CA LEU A 101 13.93 -4.18 -2.11
C LEU A 101 14.27 -4.02 -3.59
N VAL A 102 13.39 -3.39 -4.38
CA VAL A 102 13.65 -3.17 -5.81
C VAL A 102 14.93 -2.37 -6.02
N SER A 103 15.14 -1.32 -5.22
CA SER A 103 16.33 -0.46 -5.31
C SER A 103 17.63 -1.17 -4.91
N ILE A 104 17.57 -2.08 -3.93
CA ILE A 104 18.70 -2.93 -3.53
C ILE A 104 19.04 -3.90 -4.67
N PHE A 105 18.03 -4.54 -5.28
CA PHE A 105 18.24 -5.47 -6.39
C PHE A 105 18.75 -4.79 -7.67
N THR A 106 18.48 -3.50 -7.86
CA THR A 106 18.98 -2.72 -9.01
C THR A 106 20.34 -2.07 -8.76
N GLY A 107 20.93 -2.27 -7.57
CA GLY A 107 22.34 -1.95 -7.30
C GLY A 107 22.59 -0.79 -6.33
N SER A 108 21.57 -0.23 -5.67
CA SER A 108 21.75 0.86 -4.71
C SER A 108 21.23 0.50 -3.32
N ILE A 109 22.13 0.03 -2.45
CA ILE A 109 21.77 -0.34 -1.07
C ILE A 109 21.41 0.89 -0.24
N ILE A 110 22.25 1.92 -0.25
CA ILE A 110 22.01 3.17 0.50
C ILE A 110 20.79 3.91 -0.09
N GLY A 111 20.72 4.01 -1.42
CA GLY A 111 19.56 4.62 -2.09
C GLY A 111 18.27 3.85 -1.84
N GLY A 112 18.32 2.53 -1.74
CA GLY A 112 17.17 1.69 -1.40
C GLY A 112 16.68 1.88 0.03
N ILE A 113 17.58 1.93 1.01
CA ILE A 113 17.19 2.12 2.42
C ILE A 113 16.58 3.51 2.63
N PHE A 114 17.31 4.57 2.25
CA PHE A 114 16.83 5.93 2.46
C PHE A 114 15.66 6.27 1.54
N GLY A 115 15.72 5.88 0.26
CA GLY A 115 14.62 6.07 -0.68
C GLY A 115 13.36 5.31 -0.25
N GLY A 116 13.50 4.08 0.25
CA GLY A 116 12.40 3.32 0.83
C GLY A 116 11.79 4.00 2.06
N LEU A 117 12.61 4.60 2.92
CA LEU A 117 12.14 5.38 4.07
C LEU A 117 11.37 6.64 3.63
N PHE A 118 11.87 7.36 2.63
CA PHE A 118 11.18 8.53 2.06
C PHE A 118 9.84 8.14 1.41
N VAL A 119 9.82 7.04 0.66
CA VAL A 119 8.58 6.50 0.07
C VAL A 119 7.60 6.07 1.15
N ALA A 120 8.07 5.40 2.20
CA ALA A 120 7.24 5.04 3.36
C ALA A 120 6.64 6.30 4.00
N ALA A 121 7.44 7.33 4.27
CA ALA A 121 6.98 8.58 4.85
C ALA A 121 5.94 9.28 3.96
N ALA A 122 6.17 9.34 2.65
CA ALA A 122 5.24 9.94 1.70
C ALA A 122 3.89 9.21 1.68
N ILE A 123 3.91 7.87 1.63
CA ILE A 123 2.68 7.05 1.66
C ILE A 123 1.98 7.20 3.01
N TRP A 124 2.73 7.22 4.11
CA TRP A 124 2.21 7.37 5.47
C TRP A 124 1.45 8.67 5.64
N ILE A 125 2.05 9.79 5.21
CA ILE A 125 1.42 11.12 5.25
C ILE A 125 0.18 11.14 4.36
N THR A 126 0.30 10.67 3.11
CA THR A 126 -0.79 10.74 2.14
C THR A 126 -2.00 9.92 2.58
N VAL A 127 -1.79 8.65 2.94
CA VAL A 127 -2.88 7.78 3.41
C VAL A 127 -3.41 8.24 4.76
N GLY A 128 -2.55 8.72 5.66
CA GLY A 128 -2.96 9.24 6.97
C GLY A 128 -3.88 10.44 6.86
N LEU A 129 -3.53 11.42 6.01
CA LEU A 129 -4.38 12.59 5.75
C LEU A 129 -5.72 12.20 5.12
N ILE A 130 -5.72 11.31 4.13
CA ILE A 130 -6.96 10.85 3.49
C ILE A 130 -7.83 10.08 4.50
N ALA A 131 -7.23 9.23 5.33
CA ALA A 131 -7.93 8.49 6.37
C ALA A 131 -8.57 9.43 7.41
N MET A 132 -7.87 10.50 7.78
CA MET A 132 -8.37 11.51 8.71
C MET A 132 -9.56 12.27 8.11
N VAL A 133 -9.44 12.77 6.87
CA VAL A 133 -10.51 13.52 6.19
C VAL A 133 -11.75 12.65 5.92
N VAL A 134 -11.56 11.39 5.56
CA VAL A 134 -12.68 10.46 5.32
C VAL A 134 -13.30 9.99 6.63
N GLY A 135 -12.49 9.82 7.68
CA GLY A 135 -12.96 9.46 9.02
C GLY A 135 -13.90 10.52 9.60
N ASP A 136 -13.54 11.80 9.47
CA ASP A 136 -14.31 12.94 9.98
C ASP A 136 -15.69 13.06 9.31
N LYS A 137 -15.78 12.76 8.00
CA LYS A 137 -17.04 12.76 7.25
C LYS A 137 -18.01 11.64 7.63
N ASN A 138 -17.54 10.61 8.33
CA ASN A 138 -18.33 9.43 8.69
C ASN A 138 -18.58 9.33 10.22
N ALA A 139 -18.10 10.30 11.00
CA ALA A 139 -18.37 10.46 12.43
C ALA A 139 -19.68 11.23 12.64
#